data_AF-A0A367GPE2-F1
#
_entry.id   AF-A0A367GPE2-F1
#
_cell.length_a   1.000
_cell.length_b   1.000
_cell.length_c   1.000
_cell.angle_alpha   90.00
_cell.angle_beta   90.00
_cell.angle_gamma   90.00
#
_symmetry.space_group_name_H-M   'P 1'
#
loop_
_entity.id
_entity.type
_entity.pdbx_description
1 polymer ?
#
loop_
_entity_poly.entity_id
_entity_poly.type
_entity_poly.pdbx_seq_one_letter_code
_entity_poly.pdbx_strand_id
1 'polypeptide(L)'
;MSASAQWWRVGPLKHKRYPALVHVKNYSYNKKKLLNAKVSSPALTAMVLIAPYNFNKTEAYVMKTAQRNMRYREYHTASYNFSDLAQIYIQQNRLSEAKWYLLQSTLISRRQNDFRHTYANLVCLAAVKMDMGDVSLARQDLLEARDIANAKGWIKESRDIEGKILAIKDLNSVITKYEFKYAEAAMPQEKSK
;
A
#
# COMPACT_ATOMS: atom_id res chain seq x y z
N MET A 1 33.08 39.08 73.22
CA MET A 1 33.07 37.79 73.92
C MET A 1 31.67 37.51 74.44
N SER A 2 31.16 36.32 74.13
CA SER A 2 30.01 35.59 74.70
C SER A 2 28.73 36.38 75.04
N ALA A 3 27.78 36.43 74.10
CA ALA A 3 26.38 36.73 74.37
C ALA A 3 25.63 35.41 74.65
N SER A 4 25.63 34.94 75.91
CA SER A 4 24.82 33.80 76.33
C SER A 4 23.40 34.28 76.62
N ALA A 5 22.57 34.35 75.59
CA ALA A 5 21.15 34.59 75.79
C ALA A 5 20.52 33.31 76.37
N GLN A 6 20.01 33.38 77.60
CA GLN A 6 19.31 32.32 78.32
C GLN A 6 17.82 32.33 77.93
N TRP A 7 17.40 31.43 77.02
CA TRP A 7 16.02 31.44 76.47
C TRP A 7 15.06 30.51 77.25
N TRP A 8 15.48 29.92 78.35
CA TRP A 8 14.65 28.98 79.15
C TRP A 8 13.80 29.64 80.25
N ARG A 9 13.64 30.98 80.25
CA ARG A 9 12.73 31.69 81.16
C ARG A 9 11.56 32.35 80.42
N VAL A 10 10.63 31.56 79.89
CA VAL A 10 9.27 32.02 79.54
C VAL A 10 8.28 30.88 79.81
N GLY A 11 7.69 30.87 81.02
CA GLY A 11 6.42 30.25 81.48
C GLY A 11 5.85 28.97 80.84
N PRO A 12 4.69 28.46 81.28
CA PRO A 12 3.96 27.48 80.51
C PRO A 12 3.43 28.20 79.28
N LEU A 13 4.18 28.17 78.16
CA LEU A 13 3.67 28.64 76.88
C LEU A 13 2.39 27.82 76.62
N LYS A 14 1.24 28.50 76.70
CA LYS A 14 -0.10 27.98 76.41
C LYS A 14 -0.20 27.70 74.92
N HIS A 15 0.56 26.73 74.44
CA HIS A 15 0.38 26.23 73.10
C HIS A 15 -0.89 25.39 73.10
N LYS A 16 -1.90 25.81 72.33
CA LYS A 16 -3.05 24.97 72.03
C LYS A 16 -2.50 23.68 71.39
N ARG A 17 -2.47 22.59 72.16
CA ARG A 17 -2.16 21.28 71.59
C ARG A 17 -3.35 20.90 70.73
N TYR A 18 -3.15 20.93 69.42
CA TYR A 18 -4.13 20.40 68.49
C TYR A 18 -4.39 18.93 68.82
N PRO A 19 -5.64 18.45 68.70
CA PRO A 19 -5.94 17.05 68.96
C PRO A 19 -5.04 16.18 68.07
N ALA A 20 -4.53 15.07 68.63
CA ALA A 20 -3.76 14.12 67.84
C ALA A 20 -4.58 13.75 66.60
N LEU A 21 -3.99 13.91 65.41
CA LEU A 21 -4.67 13.59 64.15
C LEU A 21 -5.19 12.16 64.24
N VAL A 22 -6.51 12.03 64.09
CA VAL A 22 -7.19 10.73 64.05
C VAL A 22 -6.46 9.89 63.02
N HIS A 23 -6.04 8.69 63.42
CA HIS A 23 -5.41 7.77 62.48
C HIS A 23 -6.43 7.44 61.39
N VAL A 24 -6.23 8.03 60.22
CA VAL A 24 -7.06 7.77 59.05
C VAL A 24 -6.92 6.28 58.77
N LYS A 25 -8.04 5.56 58.78
CA LYS A 25 -8.05 4.15 58.35
C LYS A 25 -7.48 4.12 56.93
N ASN A 26 -6.29 3.56 56.80
CA ASN A 26 -5.72 3.25 55.50
C ASN A 26 -6.63 2.18 54.88
N TYR A 27 -7.60 2.62 54.08
CA TYR A 27 -8.20 1.75 53.09
C TYR A 27 -7.07 1.45 52.11
N SER A 28 -6.30 0.39 52.39
CA SER A 28 -5.40 -0.15 51.38
C SER A 28 -6.31 -0.54 50.24
N TYR A 29 -6.41 0.33 49.23
CA TYR A 29 -7.07 0.01 47.98
C TYR A 29 -6.42 -1.29 47.56
N ASN A 30 -7.20 -2.37 47.59
CA ASN A 30 -6.77 -3.64 47.03
C ASN A 30 -6.28 -3.27 45.64
N LYS A 31 -4.95 -3.28 45.45
CA LYS A 31 -4.33 -3.08 44.14
C LYS A 31 -4.83 -4.27 43.34
N LYS A 32 -5.99 -4.12 42.71
CA LYS A 32 -6.46 -5.02 41.67
C LYS A 32 -5.27 -5.06 40.74
N LYS A 33 -4.59 -6.22 40.70
CA LYS A 33 -3.46 -6.44 39.80
C LYS A 33 -3.94 -5.94 38.45
N LEU A 34 -3.38 -4.82 37.97
CA LEU A 34 -3.65 -4.36 36.62
C LEU A 34 -3.21 -5.54 35.77
N LEU A 35 -4.17 -6.23 35.17
CA LEU A 35 -3.91 -7.32 34.26
C LEU A 35 -2.92 -6.76 33.25
N ASN A 36 -1.74 -7.38 33.13
CA ASN A 36 -0.72 -6.97 32.17
C ASN A 36 -1.38 -6.90 30.79
N ALA A 37 -1.77 -5.71 30.37
CA ALA A 37 -2.29 -5.50 29.03
C ALA A 37 -1.14 -5.88 28.11
N LYS A 38 -1.32 -6.92 27.30
CA LYS A 38 -0.36 -7.29 26.26
C LYS A 38 -0.28 -6.09 25.31
N VAL A 39 0.73 -5.26 25.49
CA VAL A 39 1.05 -4.19 24.55
C VAL A 39 1.56 -4.90 23.30
N SER A 40 0.67 -5.06 22.32
CA SER A 40 1.03 -5.54 20.99
C SER A 40 1.87 -4.43 20.34
N SER A 41 3.19 -4.51 20.46
CA SER A 41 4.07 -3.66 19.67
C SER A 41 3.76 -3.92 18.19
N PRO A 42 3.45 -2.89 17.37
CA PRO A 42 3.21 -3.10 15.96
C PRO A 42 4.47 -3.72 15.34
N ALA A 43 4.28 -4.76 14.52
CA ALA A 43 5.39 -5.36 13.79
C ALA A 43 6.01 -4.29 12.89
N LEU A 44 7.24 -3.87 13.20
CA LEU A 44 8.01 -3.01 12.32
C LEU A 44 8.47 -3.86 11.14
N THR A 45 7.82 -3.69 9.99
CA THR A 45 8.29 -4.28 8.74
C THR A 45 9.57 -3.56 8.34
N ALA A 46 10.72 -4.24 8.45
CA ALA A 46 11.97 -3.69 7.95
C ALA A 46 11.83 -3.43 6.44
N MET A 47 11.90 -2.16 6.03
CA MET A 47 11.98 -1.83 4.61
C MET A 47 13.38 -2.17 4.12
N VAL A 48 13.50 -3.23 3.34
CA VAL A 48 14.73 -3.55 2.63
C VAL A 48 14.86 -2.56 1.48
N LEU A 49 15.79 -1.62 1.58
CA LEU A 49 16.14 -0.74 0.47
C LEU A 49 16.84 -1.58 -0.60
N ILE A 50 16.12 -1.92 -1.67
CA ILE A 50 16.70 -2.63 -2.80
C ILE A 50 17.60 -1.65 -3.55
N ALA A 51 18.92 -1.87 -3.49
CA ALA A 51 19.87 -1.04 -4.21
C ALA A 51 19.62 -1.13 -5.73
N PRO A 52 19.77 -0.02 -6.49
CA PRO A 52 19.56 -0.01 -7.94
C PRO A 52 20.48 -1.01 -8.68
N TYR A 53 21.67 -1.26 -8.15
CA TYR A 53 22.59 -2.28 -8.65
C TYR A 53 21.98 -3.69 -8.67
N ASN A 54 21.16 -4.03 -7.67
CA ASN A 54 20.53 -5.34 -7.59
C ASN A 54 19.52 -5.52 -8.72
N PHE A 55 18.77 -4.46 -9.08
CA PHE A 55 17.83 -4.49 -10.19
C PHE A 55 18.52 -4.73 -11.54
N ASN A 56 19.61 -4.04 -11.82
CA ASN A 56 20.36 -4.21 -13.08
C ASN A 56 20.89 -5.64 -13.22
N LYS A 57 21.41 -6.22 -12.14
CA LYS A 57 21.92 -7.59 -12.12
C LYS A 57 20.80 -8.60 -12.34
N THR A 58 19.66 -8.43 -11.67
CA THR A 58 18.49 -9.31 -11.85
C THR A 58 17.90 -9.19 -13.25
N GLU A 59 17.77 -7.96 -13.76
CA GLU A 59 17.30 -7.67 -15.11
C GLU A 59 18.17 -8.38 -16.16
N ALA A 60 19.50 -8.22 -16.08
CA ALA A 60 20.42 -8.86 -17.00
C ALA A 60 20.35 -10.39 -16.94
N TYR A 61 20.19 -10.96 -15.74
CA TYR A 61 20.03 -12.40 -15.57
C TYR A 61 18.73 -12.92 -16.20
N VAL A 62 17.59 -12.32 -15.87
CA VAL A 62 16.28 -12.73 -16.40
C VAL A 62 16.19 -12.48 -17.91
N MET A 63 16.80 -11.42 -18.42
CA MET A 63 16.90 -11.17 -19.86
C MET A 63 17.66 -12.29 -20.57
N LYS A 64 18.81 -12.69 -20.02
CA LYS A 64 19.63 -13.77 -20.59
C LYS A 64 18.88 -15.11 -20.58
N THR A 65 18.14 -15.41 -19.51
CA THR A 65 17.32 -16.64 -19.46
C THR A 65 16.14 -16.57 -20.43
N ALA A 66 15.46 -15.43 -20.55
CA ALA A 66 14.41 -15.22 -21.54
C ALA A 66 14.92 -15.45 -22.98
N GLN A 67 16.04 -14.84 -23.34
CA GLN A 67 16.67 -15.01 -24.65
C GLN A 67 17.06 -16.46 -24.94
N ARG A 68 17.66 -17.14 -23.96
CA ARG A 68 17.98 -18.57 -24.05
C ARG A 68 16.71 -19.38 -24.33
N ASN A 69 15.67 -19.20 -23.53
CA ASN A 69 14.43 -19.97 -23.65
C ASN A 69 13.74 -19.71 -25.00
N MET A 70 13.73 -18.46 -25.47
CA MET A 70 13.24 -18.11 -26.81
C MET A 70 14.05 -18.79 -27.92
N ARG A 71 15.38 -18.82 -27.80
CA ARG A 71 16.27 -19.49 -28.78
C ARG A 71 16.02 -21.00 -28.85
N TYR A 72 15.77 -21.64 -27.71
CA TYR A 72 15.52 -23.09 -27.62
C TYR A 72 14.03 -23.46 -27.74
N ARG A 73 13.16 -22.51 -28.10
CA ARG A 73 11.71 -22.71 -28.27
C ARG A 73 10.99 -23.17 -27.00
N GLU A 74 11.54 -22.88 -25.83
CA GLU A 74 10.91 -23.08 -24.53
C GLU A 74 9.94 -21.92 -24.24
N TYR A 75 8.88 -21.81 -25.02
CA TYR A 75 7.97 -20.65 -25.01
C TYR A 75 7.17 -20.50 -23.72
N HIS A 76 6.75 -21.60 -23.12
CA HIS A 76 6.04 -21.57 -21.84
C HIS A 76 6.91 -20.88 -20.77
N THR A 77 8.13 -21.37 -20.54
CA THR A 77 9.08 -20.76 -19.59
C THR A 77 9.50 -19.35 -19.99
N ALA A 78 9.66 -19.08 -21.29
CA ALA A 78 10.00 -17.74 -21.78
C ALA A 78 8.91 -16.70 -21.44
N SER A 79 7.63 -17.09 -21.48
CA SER A 79 6.54 -16.18 -21.12
C SER A 79 6.61 -15.73 -19.66
N TYR A 80 6.95 -16.62 -18.73
CA TYR A 80 7.18 -16.26 -17.33
C TYR A 80 8.39 -15.34 -17.14
N ASN A 81 9.49 -15.59 -17.85
CA ASN A 81 10.64 -14.68 -17.78
C ASN A 81 10.28 -13.26 -18.26
N PHE A 82 9.39 -13.12 -19.25
CA PHE A 82 8.91 -11.80 -19.68
C PHE A 82 8.00 -11.12 -18.65
N SER A 83 7.13 -11.86 -17.97
CA SER A 83 6.36 -11.28 -16.86
C SER A 83 7.26 -10.87 -15.69
N ASP A 84 8.33 -11.63 -15.41
CA ASP A 84 9.29 -11.31 -14.36
C ASP A 84 10.08 -10.04 -14.69
N LEU A 85 10.52 -9.90 -15.95
CA LEU A 85 11.09 -8.65 -16.44
C LEU A 85 10.12 -7.48 -16.26
N ALA A 86 8.85 -7.64 -16.60
CA ALA A 86 7.87 -6.60 -16.39
C ALA A 86 7.72 -6.20 -14.92
N GLN A 87 7.73 -7.16 -13.99
CA GLN A 87 7.70 -6.86 -12.55
C GLN A 87 8.91 -6.05 -12.10
N ILE A 88 10.10 -6.40 -12.59
CA ILE A 88 11.34 -5.64 -12.33
C ILE A 88 11.18 -4.19 -12.84
N TYR A 89 10.64 -3.99 -14.04
CA TYR A 89 10.42 -2.64 -14.57
C TYR A 89 9.34 -1.85 -13.83
N ILE A 90 8.27 -2.50 -13.36
CA ILE A 90 7.25 -1.87 -12.50
C ILE A 90 7.90 -1.39 -11.20
N GLN A 91 8.76 -2.20 -10.57
CA GLN A 91 9.48 -1.83 -9.36
C GLN A 91 10.45 -0.65 -9.57
N GLN A 92 10.99 -0.50 -10.79
CA GLN A 92 11.81 0.64 -11.19
C GLN A 92 10.99 1.84 -11.69
N ASN A 93 9.65 1.79 -11.68
CA ASN A 93 8.74 2.79 -12.26
C ASN A 93 8.96 3.04 -13.77
N ARG A 94 9.48 2.06 -14.50
CA ARG A 94 9.71 2.11 -15.96
C ARG A 94 8.51 1.48 -16.69
N LEU A 95 7.38 2.18 -16.66
CA LEU A 95 6.08 1.63 -17.05
C LEU A 95 5.95 1.25 -18.55
N SER A 96 6.62 1.98 -19.44
CA SER A 96 6.58 1.73 -20.88
C SER A 96 7.21 0.38 -21.25
N GLU A 97 8.33 0.04 -20.63
CA GLU A 97 9.02 -1.24 -20.83
C GLU A 97 8.24 -2.37 -20.17
N ALA A 98 7.72 -2.17 -18.95
CA ALA A 98 6.84 -3.12 -18.30
C ALA A 98 5.63 -3.49 -19.19
N LYS A 99 4.97 -2.49 -19.78
CA LYS A 99 3.87 -2.68 -20.74
C LYS A 99 4.33 -3.51 -21.94
N TRP A 100 5.48 -3.20 -22.53
CA TRP A 100 6.03 -3.95 -23.66
C TRP A 100 6.25 -5.43 -23.32
N TYR A 101 6.88 -5.73 -22.18
CA TYR A 101 7.15 -7.10 -21.76
C TYR A 101 5.88 -7.87 -21.37
N LEU A 102 4.89 -7.22 -20.74
CA LEU A 102 3.60 -7.86 -20.48
C LEU A 102 2.85 -8.21 -21.77
N LEU A 103 2.92 -7.36 -22.80
CA LEU A 103 2.33 -7.67 -24.11
C LEU A 103 3.01 -8.88 -24.76
N GLN A 104 4.35 -8.96 -24.71
CA GLN A 104 5.07 -10.13 -25.23
C GLN A 104 4.71 -11.41 -24.46
N SER A 105 4.70 -11.33 -23.12
CA SER A 105 4.30 -12.45 -22.26
C SER A 105 2.90 -12.95 -22.58
N THR A 106 1.92 -12.04 -22.69
CA THR A 106 0.51 -12.34 -23.00
C THR A 106 0.37 -13.00 -24.37
N LEU A 107 1.09 -12.52 -25.38
CA LEU A 107 1.06 -13.09 -26.72
C LEU A 107 1.58 -14.53 -26.73
N ILE A 108 2.64 -14.81 -25.97
CA ILE A 108 3.21 -16.15 -25.88
C ILE A 108 2.29 -17.07 -25.05
N SER A 109 1.78 -16.60 -23.91
CA SER A 109 0.90 -17.39 -23.04
C SER A 109 -0.39 -17.79 -23.76
N ARG A 110 -0.96 -16.89 -24.57
CA ARG A 110 -2.10 -17.21 -25.45
C ARG A 110 -1.77 -18.33 -26.44
N ARG A 111 -0.61 -18.27 -27.10
CA ARG A 111 -0.17 -19.33 -28.04
C ARG A 111 0.05 -20.67 -27.36
N GLN A 112 0.46 -20.66 -26.09
CA GLN A 112 0.64 -21.86 -25.28
C GLN A 112 -0.64 -22.34 -24.59
N ASN A 113 -1.79 -21.66 -24.79
CA ASN A 113 -3.05 -21.91 -24.10
C ASN A 113 -2.92 -21.85 -22.56
N ASP A 114 -1.98 -21.06 -22.04
CA ASP A 114 -1.83 -20.83 -20.62
C ASP A 114 -2.76 -19.70 -20.18
N PHE A 115 -4.00 -20.08 -19.90
CA PHE A 115 -5.04 -19.14 -19.49
C PHE A 115 -4.75 -18.49 -18.15
N ARG A 116 -4.05 -19.18 -17.23
CA ARG A 116 -3.77 -18.64 -15.90
C ARG A 116 -2.73 -17.53 -15.99
N HIS A 117 -1.68 -17.77 -16.77
CA HIS A 117 -0.67 -16.76 -17.04
C HIS A 117 -1.21 -15.60 -17.86
N THR A 118 -2.02 -15.89 -18.89
CA THR A 118 -2.67 -14.84 -19.71
C THR A 118 -3.55 -13.93 -18.85
N TYR A 119 -4.37 -14.52 -17.98
CA TYR A 119 -5.20 -13.78 -17.03
C TYR A 119 -4.35 -12.87 -16.11
N ALA A 120 -3.30 -13.42 -15.50
CA ALA A 120 -2.44 -12.67 -14.59
C ALA A 120 -1.76 -11.49 -15.31
N ASN A 121 -1.25 -11.73 -16.52
CA ASN A 121 -0.64 -10.69 -17.34
C ASN A 121 -1.62 -9.58 -17.70
N LEU A 122 -2.86 -9.90 -18.11
CA LEU A 122 -3.88 -8.90 -18.43
C LEU A 122 -4.23 -8.02 -17.22
N VAL A 123 -4.36 -8.61 -16.04
CA VAL A 123 -4.62 -7.85 -14.80
C VAL A 123 -3.46 -6.91 -14.46
N CYS A 124 -2.21 -7.37 -14.60
CA CYS A 124 -1.03 -6.52 -14.42
C CYS A 124 -0.94 -5.43 -15.50
N LEU A 125 -1.29 -5.75 -16.74
CA LEU A 125 -1.24 -4.83 -17.87
C LEU A 125 -2.28 -3.71 -17.71
N ALA A 126 -3.47 -4.04 -17.21
CA ALA A 126 -4.47 -3.06 -16.82
C ALA A 126 -3.97 -2.11 -15.72
N ALA A 127 -3.29 -2.64 -14.70
CA ALA A 127 -2.70 -1.81 -13.64
C ALA A 127 -1.66 -0.84 -14.21
N VAL A 128 -0.70 -1.34 -14.99
CA VAL A 128 0.33 -0.50 -15.64
C VAL A 128 -0.30 0.56 -16.54
N LYS A 129 -1.32 0.21 -17.32
CA LYS A 129 -2.03 1.17 -18.18
C LYS A 129 -2.79 2.23 -17.37
N MET A 130 -3.41 1.88 -16.24
CA MET A 130 -4.02 2.86 -15.35
C MET A 130 -2.98 3.84 -14.80
N ASP A 131 -1.81 3.33 -14.38
CA ASP A 131 -0.71 4.16 -13.88
C ASP A 131 -0.16 5.10 -14.97
N MET A 132 -0.23 4.69 -16.24
CA MET A 132 0.10 5.52 -17.40
C MET A 132 -1.01 6.50 -17.82
N GLY A 133 -2.22 6.40 -17.26
CA GLY A 133 -3.39 7.19 -17.65
C GLY A 133 -4.24 6.62 -18.80
N ASP A 134 -3.88 5.45 -19.33
CA ASP A 134 -4.58 4.74 -20.42
C ASP A 134 -5.81 3.97 -19.90
N VAL A 135 -6.76 4.67 -19.26
CA VAL A 135 -7.89 4.04 -18.53
C VAL A 135 -8.81 3.22 -19.44
N SER A 136 -9.04 3.67 -20.68
CA SER A 136 -9.88 2.95 -21.65
C SER A 136 -9.27 1.60 -22.04
N LEU A 137 -7.97 1.57 -22.30
CA LEU A 137 -7.22 0.36 -22.65
C LEU A 137 -7.11 -0.58 -21.44
N ALA A 138 -6.91 -0.05 -20.24
CA ALA A 138 -6.89 -0.85 -19.02
C ALA A 138 -8.23 -1.57 -18.80
N ARG A 139 -9.34 -0.87 -19.04
CA ARG A 139 -10.68 -1.48 -18.96
C ARG A 139 -10.86 -2.60 -19.98
N GLN A 140 -10.32 -2.47 -21.20
CA GLN A 140 -10.39 -3.53 -22.20
C GLN A 140 -9.67 -4.79 -21.74
N ASP A 141 -8.46 -4.67 -21.19
CA ASP A 141 -7.73 -5.84 -20.69
C ASP A 141 -8.44 -6.52 -19.52
N LEU A 142 -9.06 -5.73 -18.62
CA LEU A 142 -9.86 -6.28 -17.52
C LEU A 142 -11.11 -7.01 -18.02
N LEU A 143 -11.81 -6.47 -19.04
CA LEU A 143 -12.94 -7.17 -19.64
C LEU A 143 -12.52 -8.50 -20.23
N GLU A 144 -11.40 -8.54 -20.95
CA GLU A 144 -10.85 -9.78 -21.48
C GLU A 144 -10.47 -10.77 -20.35
N ALA A 145 -9.81 -10.30 -19.31
CA ALA A 145 -9.44 -11.13 -18.16
C ALA A 145 -10.68 -11.71 -17.45
N ARG A 146 -11.76 -10.94 -17.34
CA ARG A 146 -13.05 -11.41 -16.82
C ARG A 146 -13.65 -12.48 -17.72
N ASP A 147 -13.61 -12.29 -19.03
CA ASP A 147 -14.17 -13.24 -19.99
C ASP A 147 -13.40 -14.58 -19.94
N ILE A 148 -12.07 -14.55 -19.78
CA ILE A 148 -11.25 -15.74 -19.52
C ILE A 148 -11.66 -16.40 -18.20
N ALA A 149 -11.82 -15.63 -17.11
CA ALA A 149 -12.21 -16.15 -15.81
C ALA A 149 -13.59 -16.82 -15.85
N ASN A 150 -14.56 -16.21 -16.53
CA ASN A 150 -15.90 -16.78 -16.72
C ASN A 150 -15.84 -18.07 -17.55
N ALA A 151 -15.09 -18.08 -18.65
CA ALA A 151 -14.93 -19.27 -19.49
C ALA A 151 -14.27 -20.45 -18.76
N LYS A 152 -13.41 -20.18 -17.78
CA LYS A 152 -12.74 -21.21 -16.96
C LYS A 152 -13.44 -21.54 -15.64
N GLY A 153 -14.53 -20.84 -15.30
CA GLY A 153 -15.26 -21.03 -14.04
C GLY A 153 -14.53 -20.46 -12.80
N TRP A 154 -13.65 -19.48 -12.98
CA TRP A 154 -12.92 -18.80 -11.90
C TRP A 154 -13.78 -17.70 -11.28
N ILE A 155 -14.75 -18.11 -10.45
CA ILE A 155 -15.79 -17.22 -9.89
C ILE A 155 -15.19 -16.11 -9.01
N LYS A 156 -14.15 -16.43 -8.22
CA LYS A 156 -13.52 -15.45 -7.32
C LYS A 156 -12.83 -14.35 -8.13
N GLU A 157 -12.00 -14.76 -9.08
CA GLU A 157 -11.28 -13.91 -10.00
C GLU A 157 -12.20 -13.01 -10.82
N SER A 158 -13.30 -13.56 -11.33
CA SER A 158 -14.30 -12.79 -12.07
C SER A 158 -14.91 -11.67 -11.22
N ARG A 159 -15.30 -11.99 -9.97
CA ARG A 159 -15.84 -11.00 -9.02
C ARG A 159 -14.82 -9.92 -8.68
N ASP A 160 -13.56 -10.30 -8.46
CA ASP A 160 -12.49 -9.35 -8.16
C ASP A 160 -12.26 -8.38 -9.33
N ILE A 161 -12.31 -8.87 -10.56
CA ILE A 161 -12.21 -8.03 -11.76
C ILE A 161 -13.42 -7.12 -11.91
N GLU A 162 -14.63 -7.61 -11.67
CA GLU A 162 -15.84 -6.77 -11.71
C GLU A 162 -15.73 -5.58 -10.74
N GLY A 163 -15.21 -5.81 -9.53
CA GLY A 163 -14.90 -4.75 -8.59
C GLY A 163 -13.94 -3.70 -9.16
N LYS A 164 -12.86 -4.13 -9.84
CA LYS A 164 -11.91 -3.22 -10.50
C LYS A 164 -12.53 -2.44 -11.65
N ILE A 165 -13.35 -3.09 -12.48
CA ILE A 165 -14.04 -2.44 -13.61
C ILE A 165 -15.03 -1.37 -13.10
N LEU A 166 -15.73 -1.64 -12.00
CA LEU A 166 -16.62 -0.67 -11.37
C LEU A 166 -15.84 0.54 -10.84
N ALA A 167 -14.73 0.32 -10.13
CA ALA A 167 -13.88 1.41 -9.64
C ALA A 167 -13.38 2.33 -10.78
N ILE A 168 -13.03 1.76 -11.94
CA ILE A 168 -12.62 2.54 -13.13
C ILE A 168 -13.78 3.39 -13.68
N LYS A 169 -15.01 2.89 -13.68
CA LYS A 169 -16.18 3.66 -14.12
C LYS A 169 -16.41 4.87 -13.22
N ASP A 170 -16.28 4.67 -11.92
CA ASP A 170 -16.47 5.74 -10.93
C ASP A 170 -15.40 6.83 -11.12
N LEU A 171 -14.13 6.45 -11.30
CA LEU A 171 -13.03 7.38 -11.61
C LEU A 171 -13.31 8.23 -12.85
N ASN A 172 -13.75 7.62 -13.96
CA ASN A 172 -14.08 8.36 -15.18
C ASN A 172 -15.26 9.34 -14.98
N SER A 173 -16.25 8.97 -14.16
CA SER A 173 -17.36 9.86 -13.84
C SER A 173 -16.94 11.07 -13.01
N VAL A 174 -15.88 10.92 -12.20
CA VAL A 174 -15.33 11.99 -11.37
C VAL A 174 -14.45 12.91 -12.19
N ILE A 175 -13.57 12.37 -13.04
CA ILE A 175 -12.69 13.14 -13.93
C ILE A 175 -13.53 14.05 -14.84
N THR A 176 -14.54 13.49 -15.51
CA THR A 176 -15.42 14.27 -16.40
C THR A 176 -16.11 15.42 -15.66
N LYS A 177 -16.62 15.19 -14.44
CA LYS A 177 -17.23 16.25 -13.61
C LYS A 177 -16.27 17.38 -13.27
N TYR A 178 -14.98 17.09 -13.07
CA TYR A 178 -13.98 18.12 -12.82
C TYR A 178 -13.60 18.89 -14.09
N GLU A 179 -13.40 18.19 -15.22
CA GLU A 179 -13.10 18.83 -16.51
C GLU A 179 -14.18 19.86 -16.91
N PHE A 180 -15.47 19.52 -16.76
CA PHE A 180 -16.56 20.44 -17.06
C PHE A 180 -16.55 21.68 -16.14
N LYS A 181 -16.25 21.52 -14.84
CA LYS A 181 -16.20 22.65 -13.89
C LYS A 181 -15.07 23.63 -14.18
N TYR A 182 -13.90 23.14 -14.57
CA TYR A 182 -12.77 24.00 -14.91
C TYR A 182 -12.96 24.68 -16.28
N ALA A 183 -13.59 23.99 -17.24
CA ALA A 183 -13.95 24.57 -18.53
C ALA A 183 -14.98 25.71 -18.39
N GLU A 184 -15.98 25.55 -17.52
CA GLU A 184 -16.98 26.59 -17.22
C GLU A 184 -16.35 27.81 -16.54
N ALA A 185 -15.43 27.60 -15.59
CA ALA A 185 -14.72 28.69 -14.91
C ALA A 185 -13.72 29.43 -15.80
N ALA A 186 -13.20 28.77 -16.84
CA ALA A 186 -12.24 29.36 -17.78
C ALA A 186 -12.89 30.15 -18.92
N MET A 187 -14.22 30.07 -19.10
CA MET A 187 -14.91 30.88 -20.09
C MET A 187 -15.04 32.32 -19.54
N PRO A 188 -14.36 33.32 -20.12
CA PRO A 188 -14.52 34.70 -19.68
C PRO A 188 -15.98 35.09 -19.91
N GLN A 189 -16.62 35.60 -18.85
CA GLN A 189 -17.93 36.24 -18.93
C GLN A 189 -17.81 37.38 -19.94
N GLU A 190 -18.23 37.16 -21.19
CA GLU A 190 -18.37 38.21 -22.19
C GLU A 190 -19.37 39.22 -21.62
N LYS A 191 -18.84 40.30 -21.05
CA LYS A 191 -19.63 41.44 -20.62
C LYS A 191 -20.28 42.03 -21.87
N SER A 192 -21.53 41.68 -22.11
CA SER A 192 -22.40 42.35 -23.08
C SER A 192 -22.40 43.84 -22.77
N LYS A 193 -21.93 44.64 -23.73
CA LYS A 193 -22.01 46.10 -23.73
C LYS A 193 -23.41 46.58 -24.07
#